data_AF-A0A259Y8W6-F1
#
_entry.id   AF-A0A259Y8W6-F1
#
_cell.length_a   1.000
_cell.length_b   1.000
_cell.length_c   1.000
_cell.angle_alpha   90.00
_cell.angle_beta   90.00
_cell.angle_gamma   90.00
#
_symmetry.space_group_name_H-M   'P 1'
#
loop_
_entity.id
_entity.type
_entity.pdbx_description
1 polymer ?
#
loop_
_entity_poly.entity_id
_entity_poly.type
_entity_poly.pdbx_seq_one_letter_code
_entity_poly.pdbx_strand_id
1 'polypeptide(L)'
;MTITTPAPTSTGYTLVDVDPNELDISANVRTGVDITAAPEFIASITELGVRQAVLAVRRTDGTLAVHDGQRRVLAAREAGLASIPVMVRDQTTDEREAGIERITEQMNLNDQREGLTRGQHAAGVADLLDFGLNVQKVATALHVPKSYVEKAGRAGRSERARQQLDNSQLTLNAAALIADLEEAAEIEPWVTDAVEKVFEIGLGIENRLATIKRRVDERANTRVAAADYIARGFTLLHDEPSTSEGEWFSLADLRTADGGAVPADAPEQAPHLWHVHVHETGAIWVDKTTQEEVAKKDIDFDTEGDDDTEAYGELRHANTVEKVPGWVHEFFLHRDNRAAAGLELAPERIAAVGASDDDAQDGLTPAQRTAARAEAERIEKERDERRKVKALNRAGATATEARRTFLTGLLSRKTTPNNATKWMVTTLATYGDVFTESKSTERYAEIMGSPLHEVTRKVDGSPAARAEVLLLARVLTAFEARLTGAQDSKDYWRLRQGSVRDGCRRGVGA
;
A
#
# COMPACT_ATOMS: atom_id res chain seq x y z
N MET A 1 11.60 12.79 41.17
CA MET A 1 10.21 13.05 41.63
C MET A 1 9.37 11.86 41.24
N THR A 2 8.98 11.04 42.20
CA THR A 2 8.09 9.89 42.00
C THR A 2 6.67 10.42 41.85
N ILE A 3 6.09 10.31 40.66
CA ILE A 3 4.70 10.66 40.44
C ILE A 3 3.88 9.50 41.01
N THR A 4 3.39 9.67 42.23
CA THR A 4 2.45 8.73 42.83
C THR A 4 1.09 8.97 42.20
N THR A 5 0.80 8.24 41.12
CA THR A 5 -0.55 8.17 40.56
C THR A 5 -1.46 7.58 41.65
N PRO A 6 -2.57 8.25 42.03
CA PRO A 6 -3.51 7.68 42.99
C PRO A 6 -4.04 6.35 42.45
N ALA A 7 -4.12 5.34 43.32
CA ALA A 7 -4.76 4.07 42.96
C ALA A 7 -6.21 4.34 42.53
N PRO A 8 -6.71 3.73 41.44
CA PRO A 8 -8.10 3.88 41.05
C PRO A 8 -8.99 3.44 42.22
N THR A 9 -9.93 4.30 42.59
CA THR A 9 -10.88 4.08 43.68
C THR A 9 -11.65 2.79 43.41
N SER A 10 -11.73 1.92 44.42
CA SER A 10 -12.54 0.68 44.42
C SER A 10 -13.91 0.93 43.78
N THR A 11 -14.09 0.39 42.58
CA THR A 11 -15.31 0.40 41.78
C THR A 11 -16.42 -0.35 42.51
N GLY A 12 -17.67 0.09 42.33
CA GLY A 12 -18.88 -0.44 42.99
C GLY A 12 -19.26 -1.87 42.57
N TYR A 13 -18.33 -2.80 42.77
CA TYR A 13 -18.49 -4.21 42.49
C TYR A 13 -19.15 -4.92 43.67
N THR A 14 -20.15 -5.75 43.38
CA THR A 14 -20.79 -6.67 44.33
C THR A 14 -20.55 -8.11 43.89
N LEU A 15 -20.14 -8.98 44.81
CA LEU A 15 -20.05 -10.41 44.54
C LEU A 15 -21.41 -11.07 44.78
N VAL A 16 -21.94 -11.76 43.79
CA VAL A 16 -23.23 -12.46 43.82
C VAL A 16 -23.07 -13.88 43.27
N ASP A 17 -23.91 -14.79 43.75
CA ASP A 17 -24.04 -16.15 43.23
C ASP A 17 -25.15 -16.17 42.18
N VAL A 18 -24.84 -16.62 40.96
CA VAL A 18 -25.75 -16.55 39.80
C VAL A 18 -25.76 -17.89 39.07
N ASP A 19 -26.93 -18.33 38.59
CA ASP A 19 -27.02 -19.48 37.67
C ASP A 19 -26.26 -19.15 36.37
N PRO A 20 -25.26 -19.95 35.97
CA PRO A 20 -24.49 -19.67 34.77
C PRO A 20 -25.36 -19.59 33.49
N ASN A 21 -26.55 -20.18 33.46
CA ASN A 21 -27.49 -20.10 32.33
C ASN A 21 -28.21 -18.76 32.22
N GLU A 22 -28.27 -17.96 33.30
CA GLU A 22 -28.89 -16.62 33.31
C GLU A 22 -27.94 -15.51 32.83
N LEU A 23 -26.63 -15.81 32.69
CA LEU A 23 -25.62 -14.86 32.24
C LEU A 23 -25.66 -14.66 30.71
N ASP A 24 -25.60 -13.41 30.26
CA ASP A 24 -25.46 -13.10 28.84
C ASP A 24 -23.98 -13.09 28.43
N ILE A 25 -23.63 -13.95 27.47
CA ILE A 25 -22.29 -14.09 26.90
C ILE A 25 -22.24 -13.77 25.40
N SER A 26 -23.34 -13.28 24.81
CA SER A 26 -23.50 -13.09 23.36
C SER A 26 -22.55 -12.06 22.76
N ALA A 27 -22.37 -10.92 23.44
CA ALA A 27 -21.52 -9.83 22.99
C ALA A 27 -20.06 -10.00 23.49
N ASN A 28 -19.23 -10.72 22.72
CA ASN A 28 -17.85 -10.98 23.08
C ASN A 28 -16.88 -10.86 21.89
N VAL A 29 -15.70 -10.25 22.12
CA VAL A 29 -14.60 -10.22 21.13
C VAL A 29 -14.05 -11.61 20.81
N ARG A 30 -14.15 -12.56 21.75
CA ARG A 30 -13.81 -13.96 21.52
C ARG A 30 -15.01 -14.71 20.92
N THR A 31 -14.81 -15.22 19.72
CA THR A 31 -15.78 -15.99 18.94
C THR A 31 -15.36 -17.45 18.81
N GLY A 32 -16.31 -18.35 18.50
CA GLY A 32 -16.03 -19.74 18.14
C GLY A 32 -15.50 -20.63 19.27
N VAL A 33 -15.87 -20.36 20.54
CA VAL A 33 -15.42 -21.16 21.69
C VAL A 33 -16.17 -22.48 21.75
N ASP A 34 -15.49 -23.58 21.43
CA ASP A 34 -15.93 -24.93 21.76
C ASP A 34 -15.34 -25.34 23.12
N ILE A 35 -16.16 -25.24 24.17
CA ILE A 35 -15.72 -25.62 25.52
C ILE A 35 -15.59 -27.14 25.68
N THR A 36 -16.33 -27.92 24.88
CA THR A 36 -16.34 -29.38 24.96
C THR A 36 -15.02 -30.00 24.49
N ALA A 37 -14.27 -29.26 23.68
CA ALA A 37 -12.88 -29.57 23.31
C ALA A 37 -11.88 -29.45 24.49
N ALA A 38 -12.31 -28.99 25.67
CA ALA A 38 -11.49 -28.88 26.88
C ALA A 38 -12.06 -29.73 28.06
N PRO A 39 -12.12 -31.07 27.92
CA PRO A 39 -12.76 -31.95 28.92
C PRO A 39 -12.08 -31.91 30.29
N GLU A 40 -10.76 -31.72 30.35
CA GLU A 40 -10.03 -31.58 31.62
C GLU A 40 -10.43 -30.31 32.38
N PHE A 41 -10.69 -29.21 31.67
CA PHE A 41 -11.14 -27.97 32.29
C PHE A 41 -12.58 -28.09 32.80
N ILE A 42 -13.47 -28.73 32.04
CA ILE A 42 -14.83 -29.03 32.49
C ILE A 42 -14.79 -29.91 33.73
N ALA A 43 -14.00 -31.01 33.72
CA ALA A 43 -13.84 -31.89 34.87
C ALA A 43 -13.35 -31.14 36.12
N SER A 44 -12.39 -30.21 35.95
CA SER A 44 -11.92 -29.36 37.04
C SER A 44 -13.02 -28.46 37.60
N ILE A 45 -13.88 -27.88 36.74
CA ILE A 45 -15.03 -27.07 37.18
C ILE A 45 -16.10 -27.93 37.86
N THR A 46 -16.35 -29.14 37.38
CA THR A 46 -17.27 -30.09 38.02
C THR A 46 -16.81 -30.46 39.43
N GLU A 47 -15.50 -30.70 39.63
CA GLU A 47 -14.96 -31.11 40.92
C GLU A 47 -14.78 -29.94 41.90
N LEU A 48 -14.26 -28.82 41.42
CA LEU A 48 -13.82 -27.71 42.28
C LEU A 48 -14.76 -26.51 42.28
N GLY A 49 -15.71 -26.45 41.35
CA GLY A 49 -16.49 -25.26 41.05
C GLY A 49 -15.67 -24.14 40.41
N VAL A 50 -16.33 -23.03 40.08
CA VAL A 50 -15.64 -21.82 39.58
C VAL A 50 -14.97 -21.10 40.75
N ARG A 51 -13.64 -21.20 40.86
CA ARG A 51 -12.86 -20.62 41.97
C ARG A 51 -12.53 -19.13 41.82
N GLN A 52 -12.42 -18.66 40.59
CA GLN A 52 -12.20 -17.26 40.29
C GLN A 52 -13.49 -16.66 39.75
N ALA A 53 -13.99 -15.61 40.40
CA ALA A 53 -15.26 -14.99 40.02
C ALA A 53 -15.26 -14.49 38.57
N VAL A 54 -16.40 -14.63 37.90
CA VAL A 54 -16.68 -14.07 36.58
C VAL A 54 -16.96 -12.58 36.73
N LEU A 55 -16.48 -11.75 35.81
CA LEU A 55 -16.80 -10.32 35.79
C LEU A 55 -18.02 -10.10 34.91
N ALA A 56 -19.08 -9.51 35.45
CA ALA A 56 -20.26 -9.12 34.70
C ALA A 56 -20.65 -7.66 34.94
N VAL A 57 -21.31 -7.07 33.96
CA VAL A 57 -21.89 -5.73 34.03
C VAL A 57 -23.41 -5.86 33.96
N ARG A 58 -24.11 -5.28 34.94
CA ARG A 58 -25.56 -5.24 34.98
C ARG A 58 -26.05 -4.15 34.03
N ARG A 59 -26.76 -4.56 32.99
CA ARG A 59 -27.39 -3.67 32.03
C ARG A 59 -28.62 -2.97 32.61
N THR A 60 -29.08 -1.92 31.93
CA THR A 60 -30.28 -1.15 32.30
C THR A 60 -31.55 -1.99 32.38
N ASP A 61 -31.63 -3.10 31.63
CA ASP A 61 -32.73 -4.08 31.65
C ASP A 61 -32.59 -5.13 32.77
N GLY A 62 -31.52 -5.07 33.57
CA GLY A 62 -31.21 -6.02 34.64
C GLY A 62 -30.38 -7.23 34.22
N THR A 63 -30.14 -7.42 32.92
CA THR A 63 -29.36 -8.55 32.40
C THR A 63 -27.89 -8.44 32.83
N LEU A 64 -27.29 -9.56 33.23
CA LEU A 64 -25.86 -9.63 33.60
C LEU A 64 -25.01 -10.02 32.39
N ALA A 65 -24.33 -9.04 31.80
CA ALA A 65 -23.47 -9.19 30.64
C ALA A 65 -22.05 -9.57 31.05
N VAL A 66 -21.50 -10.68 30.54
CA VAL A 66 -20.17 -11.15 30.94
C VAL A 66 -19.06 -10.37 30.20
N HIS A 67 -18.18 -9.74 30.99
CA HIS A 67 -17.01 -9.00 30.51
C HIS A 67 -15.70 -9.79 30.67
N ASP A 68 -15.56 -10.65 31.70
CA ASP A 68 -14.46 -11.63 31.81
C ASP A 68 -14.96 -12.95 32.37
N GLY A 69 -14.46 -14.06 31.80
CA GLY A 69 -14.80 -15.40 32.25
C GLY A 69 -15.76 -16.20 31.37
N GLN A 70 -15.94 -15.83 30.10
CA GLN A 70 -16.77 -16.56 29.12
C GLN A 70 -16.54 -18.09 29.16
N ARG A 71 -15.28 -18.55 29.12
CA ARG A 71 -14.94 -19.99 29.20
C ARG A 71 -15.35 -20.64 30.53
N ARG A 72 -15.25 -19.91 31.65
CA ARG A 72 -15.68 -20.40 32.97
C ARG A 72 -17.20 -20.55 33.01
N VAL A 73 -17.95 -19.61 32.44
CA VAL A 73 -19.41 -19.70 32.32
C VAL A 73 -19.80 -20.89 31.45
N LEU A 74 -19.19 -21.05 30.27
CA LEU A 74 -19.45 -22.17 29.38
C LEU A 74 -19.12 -23.52 30.04
N ALA A 75 -18.00 -23.63 30.74
CA ALA A 75 -17.62 -24.85 31.45
C ALA A 75 -18.56 -25.15 32.62
N ALA A 76 -19.04 -24.13 33.33
CA ALA A 76 -20.01 -24.28 34.42
C ALA A 76 -21.38 -24.74 33.90
N ARG A 77 -21.81 -24.25 32.72
CA ARG A 77 -23.02 -24.74 32.03
C ARG A 77 -22.88 -26.22 31.67
N GLU A 78 -21.75 -26.58 31.05
CA GLU A 78 -21.48 -27.98 30.67
C GLU A 78 -21.37 -28.90 31.88
N ALA A 79 -20.78 -28.42 32.98
CA ALA A 79 -20.70 -29.13 34.26
C ALA A 79 -22.05 -29.20 35.02
N GLY A 80 -23.10 -28.53 34.54
CA GLY A 80 -24.42 -28.52 35.17
C GLY A 80 -24.46 -27.83 36.54
N LEU A 81 -23.59 -26.84 36.78
CA LEU A 81 -23.57 -26.10 38.04
C LEU A 81 -24.81 -25.20 38.16
N ALA A 82 -25.47 -25.23 39.33
CA ALA A 82 -26.64 -24.40 39.62
C ALA A 82 -26.29 -22.96 40.03
N SER A 83 -25.03 -22.68 40.38
CA SER A 83 -24.57 -21.36 40.79
C SER A 83 -23.05 -21.20 40.62
N ILE A 84 -22.61 -20.00 40.24
CA ILE A 84 -21.21 -19.61 40.18
C ILE A 84 -20.99 -18.20 40.79
N PRO A 85 -19.80 -17.91 41.33
CA PRO A 85 -19.48 -16.57 41.84
C PRO A 85 -19.27 -15.57 40.69
N VAL A 86 -20.00 -14.46 40.74
CA VAL A 86 -19.96 -13.37 39.75
C VAL A 86 -19.76 -12.04 40.44
N MET A 87 -18.72 -11.30 40.04
CA MET A 87 -18.47 -9.93 40.44
C MET A 87 -19.19 -8.99 39.48
N VAL A 88 -20.16 -8.23 39.99
CA VAL A 88 -21.09 -7.40 39.19
C VAL A 88 -20.86 -5.92 39.49
N ARG A 89 -20.78 -5.09 38.45
CA ARG A 89 -20.96 -3.63 38.54
C ARG A 89 -22.11 -3.17 37.66
N ASP A 90 -22.63 -1.99 37.90
CA ASP A 90 -23.63 -1.40 37.02
C ASP A 90 -23.00 -0.85 35.73
N GLN A 91 -23.75 -0.91 34.63
CA GLN A 91 -23.38 -0.33 33.35
C GLN A 91 -23.37 1.20 33.42
N THR A 92 -22.48 1.83 32.68
CA THR A 92 -22.60 3.26 32.34
C THR A 92 -23.91 3.51 31.59
N THR A 93 -24.57 4.64 31.85
CA THR A 93 -25.88 4.97 31.24
C THR A 93 -25.82 5.21 29.73
N ASP A 94 -24.64 5.55 29.21
CA ASP A 94 -24.39 5.69 27.78
C ASP A 94 -24.05 4.32 27.17
N GLU A 95 -24.92 3.83 26.28
CA GLU A 95 -24.77 2.53 25.60
C GLU A 95 -23.50 2.44 24.75
N ARG A 96 -23.10 3.55 24.13
CA ARG A 96 -21.87 3.62 23.33
C ARG A 96 -20.66 3.51 24.23
N GLU A 97 -20.61 4.27 25.32
CA GLU A 97 -19.51 4.17 26.29
C GLU A 97 -19.41 2.78 26.89
N ALA A 98 -20.55 2.15 27.20
CA ALA A 98 -20.58 0.78 27.69
C ALA A 98 -20.04 -0.24 26.67
N GLY A 99 -20.34 -0.06 25.38
CA GLY A 99 -19.77 -0.90 24.30
C GLY A 99 -18.25 -0.80 24.22
N ILE A 100 -17.73 0.44 24.29
CA ILE A 100 -16.29 0.74 24.29
C ILE A 100 -15.59 0.11 25.50
N GLU A 101 -16.18 0.30 26.69
CA GLU A 101 -15.65 -0.23 27.95
C GLU A 101 -15.59 -1.76 27.89
N ARG A 102 -16.67 -2.41 27.45
CA ARG A 102 -16.75 -3.87 27.28
C ARG A 102 -15.63 -4.40 26.39
N ILE A 103 -15.47 -3.86 25.19
CA ILE A 103 -14.46 -4.34 24.23
C ILE A 103 -13.05 -4.11 24.79
N THR A 104 -12.80 -2.94 25.38
CA THR A 104 -11.49 -2.60 25.97
C THR A 104 -11.13 -3.55 27.10
N GLU A 105 -12.05 -3.82 28.02
CA GLU A 105 -11.84 -4.76 29.13
C GLU A 105 -11.63 -6.18 28.60
N GLN A 106 -12.45 -6.65 27.67
CA GLN A 106 -12.33 -7.99 27.10
C GLN A 106 -10.97 -8.18 26.41
N MET A 107 -10.49 -7.20 25.64
CA MET A 107 -9.17 -7.29 25.01
C MET A 107 -8.05 -7.32 26.06
N ASN A 108 -8.02 -6.35 26.98
CA ASN A 108 -6.96 -6.23 27.97
C ASN A 108 -6.88 -7.43 28.95
N LEU A 109 -8.02 -8.01 29.32
CA LEU A 109 -8.08 -9.14 30.26
C LEU A 109 -7.75 -10.49 29.61
N ASN A 110 -8.01 -10.66 28.31
CA ASN A 110 -7.64 -11.88 27.57
C ASN A 110 -6.16 -11.90 27.18
N ASP A 111 -5.55 -10.75 26.87
CA ASP A 111 -4.15 -10.66 26.44
C ASP A 111 -3.15 -11.18 27.48
N GLN A 112 -3.54 -11.13 28.76
CA GLN A 112 -2.74 -11.61 29.90
C GLN A 112 -3.00 -13.10 30.23
N ARG A 113 -3.80 -13.82 29.42
CA ARG A 113 -4.18 -15.23 29.59
C ARG A 113 -3.99 -16.00 28.28
N GLU A 114 -4.80 -17.03 28.00
CA GLU A 114 -4.85 -17.62 26.65
C GLU A 114 -5.31 -16.53 25.68
N GLY A 115 -4.36 -15.99 24.91
CA GLY A 115 -4.56 -14.77 24.11
C GLY A 115 -5.69 -14.89 23.09
N LEU A 116 -6.24 -13.75 22.70
CA LEU A 116 -7.10 -13.67 21.53
C LEU A 116 -6.30 -14.04 20.28
N THR A 117 -6.97 -14.57 19.26
CA THR A 117 -6.32 -14.77 17.96
C THR A 117 -6.00 -13.42 17.32
N ARG A 118 -5.09 -13.39 16.34
CA ARG A 118 -4.70 -12.13 15.67
C ARG A 118 -5.87 -11.49 14.92
N GLY A 119 -6.76 -12.31 14.36
CA GLY A 119 -8.00 -11.93 13.71
C GLY A 119 -9.03 -11.39 14.71
N GLN A 120 -9.16 -12.00 15.89
CA GLN A 120 -10.01 -11.49 16.98
C GLN A 120 -9.52 -10.14 17.49
N HIS A 121 -8.21 -9.97 17.65
CA HIS A 121 -7.62 -8.67 17.97
C HIS A 121 -7.95 -7.61 16.91
N ALA A 122 -7.79 -7.94 15.63
CA ALA A 122 -8.10 -7.04 14.54
C ALA A 122 -9.58 -6.64 14.53
N ALA A 123 -10.49 -7.61 14.73
CA ALA A 123 -11.92 -7.36 14.86
C ALA A 123 -12.25 -6.41 16.02
N GLY A 124 -11.71 -6.67 17.22
CA GLY A 124 -11.93 -5.80 18.38
C GLY A 124 -11.43 -4.37 18.17
N VAL A 125 -10.30 -4.20 17.47
CA VAL A 125 -9.83 -2.86 17.07
C VAL A 125 -10.80 -2.19 16.09
N ALA A 126 -11.31 -2.92 15.08
CA ALA A 126 -12.29 -2.39 14.14
C ALA A 126 -13.58 -1.95 14.86
N ASP A 127 -14.10 -2.77 15.76
CA ASP A 127 -15.29 -2.45 16.57
C ASP A 127 -15.08 -1.14 17.34
N LEU A 128 -13.94 -0.97 18.03
CA LEU A 128 -13.66 0.27 18.78
C LEU A 128 -13.66 1.52 17.88
N LEU A 129 -13.13 1.41 16.66
CA LEU A 129 -13.13 2.50 15.68
C LEU A 129 -14.55 2.78 15.15
N ASP A 130 -15.35 1.73 14.96
CA ASP A 130 -16.74 1.85 14.48
C ASP A 130 -17.67 2.41 15.57
N PHE A 131 -17.37 2.16 16.86
CA PHE A 131 -17.93 2.90 18.00
C PHE A 131 -17.42 4.37 18.06
N GLY A 132 -16.59 4.81 17.12
CA GLY A 132 -16.17 6.20 16.93
C GLY A 132 -15.03 6.67 17.83
N LEU A 133 -14.23 5.76 18.41
CA LEU A 133 -12.93 6.15 18.94
C LEU A 133 -12.00 6.48 17.79
N ASN A 134 -11.16 7.51 17.97
CA ASN A 134 -10.07 7.75 17.04
C ASN A 134 -8.88 6.82 17.33
N VAL A 135 -7.98 6.69 16.35
CA VAL A 135 -6.77 5.85 16.41
C VAL A 135 -5.95 6.10 17.69
N GLN A 136 -5.82 7.37 18.10
CA GLN A 136 -5.06 7.73 19.30
C GLN A 136 -5.70 7.18 20.58
N LYS A 137 -7.02 7.29 20.72
CA LYS A 137 -7.74 6.80 21.89
C LYS A 137 -7.65 5.28 22.00
N VAL A 138 -7.83 4.57 20.89
CA VAL A 138 -7.70 3.10 20.85
C VAL A 138 -6.28 2.66 21.20
N ALA A 139 -5.26 3.30 20.62
CA ALA A 139 -3.86 3.00 20.88
C ALA A 139 -3.51 3.14 22.36
N THR A 140 -3.99 4.21 23.01
CA THR A 140 -3.81 4.43 24.44
C THR A 140 -4.57 3.40 25.29
N ALA A 141 -5.81 3.08 24.95
CA ALA A 141 -6.66 2.16 25.72
C ALA A 141 -6.16 0.70 25.68
N LEU A 142 -5.59 0.27 24.55
CA LEU A 142 -5.07 -1.08 24.34
C LEU A 142 -3.54 -1.18 24.51
N HIS A 143 -2.86 -0.08 24.83
CA HIS A 143 -1.40 -0.01 24.98
C HIS A 143 -0.60 -0.51 23.76
N VAL A 144 -1.10 -0.23 22.55
CA VAL A 144 -0.49 -0.60 21.27
C VAL A 144 -0.09 0.65 20.46
N PRO A 145 0.88 0.56 19.54
CA PRO A 145 1.25 1.72 18.71
C PRO A 145 0.12 2.11 17.74
N LYS A 146 0.01 3.39 17.38
CA LYS A 146 -1.02 3.89 16.43
C LYS A 146 -1.02 3.14 15.10
N SER A 147 0.17 2.84 14.58
CA SER A 147 0.33 2.10 13.32
C SER A 147 -0.19 0.66 13.38
N TYR A 148 -0.24 0.06 14.58
CA TYR A 148 -0.92 -1.22 14.78
C TYR A 148 -2.42 -1.04 14.67
N VAL A 149 -3.00 -0.04 15.36
CA VAL A 149 -4.44 0.25 15.34
C VAL A 149 -4.94 0.53 13.92
N GLU A 150 -4.22 1.34 13.14
CA GLU A 150 -4.56 1.66 11.76
C GLU A 150 -4.64 0.43 10.85
N LYS A 151 -3.73 -0.54 11.05
CA LYS A 151 -3.68 -1.76 10.23
C LYS A 151 -4.64 -2.82 10.73
N ALA A 152 -4.72 -3.00 12.05
CA ALA A 152 -5.64 -3.92 12.70
C ALA A 152 -7.10 -3.51 12.47
N GLY A 153 -7.42 -2.21 12.54
CA GLY A 153 -8.76 -1.72 12.26
C GLY A 153 -9.20 -1.96 10.81
N ARG A 154 -8.29 -1.80 9.84
CA ARG A 154 -8.57 -2.12 8.43
C ARG A 154 -8.73 -3.62 8.21
N ALA A 155 -7.74 -4.42 8.62
CA ALA A 155 -7.81 -5.88 8.53
C ALA A 155 -9.01 -6.45 9.27
N GLY A 156 -9.41 -5.83 10.38
CA GLY A 156 -10.49 -6.26 11.26
C GLY A 156 -11.87 -6.18 10.63
N ARG A 157 -12.05 -5.42 9.54
CA ARG A 157 -13.33 -5.35 8.81
C ARG A 157 -13.49 -6.48 7.78
N SER A 158 -12.39 -7.07 7.31
CA SER A 158 -12.40 -8.14 6.31
C SER A 158 -12.36 -9.52 6.96
N GLU A 159 -13.35 -10.36 6.67
CA GLU A 159 -13.37 -11.74 7.17
C GLU A 159 -12.17 -12.55 6.65
N ARG A 160 -11.87 -12.46 5.36
CA ARG A 160 -10.72 -13.12 4.75
C ARG A 160 -9.41 -12.67 5.40
N ALA A 161 -9.24 -11.36 5.63
CA ALA A 161 -8.05 -10.83 6.28
C ALA A 161 -7.89 -11.39 7.71
N ARG A 162 -8.97 -11.44 8.50
CA ARG A 162 -8.96 -12.04 9.85
C ARG A 162 -8.58 -13.53 9.82
N GLN A 163 -9.16 -14.32 8.92
CA GLN A 163 -8.83 -15.75 8.78
C GLN A 163 -7.36 -15.96 8.41
N GLN A 164 -6.83 -15.14 7.50
CA GLN A 164 -5.43 -15.22 7.08
C GLN A 164 -4.43 -14.80 8.17
N LEU A 165 -4.84 -13.90 9.07
CA LEU A 165 -4.07 -13.56 10.26
C LEU A 165 -3.98 -14.74 11.24
N ASP A 166 -5.10 -15.45 11.44
CA ASP A 166 -5.21 -16.57 12.38
C ASP A 166 -4.45 -17.80 11.91
N ASN A 167 -4.50 -18.08 10.61
CA ASN A 167 -3.71 -19.15 9.99
C ASN A 167 -2.20 -18.85 9.94
N SER A 168 -1.76 -17.71 10.49
CA SER A 168 -0.36 -17.23 10.52
C SER A 168 0.30 -17.15 9.14
N GLN A 169 -0.49 -17.11 8.06
CA GLN A 169 0.03 -16.99 6.70
C GLN A 169 0.45 -15.56 6.38
N LEU A 170 -0.17 -14.57 7.03
CA LEU A 170 0.02 -13.15 6.69
C LEU A 170 0.49 -12.26 7.86
N THR A 171 1.27 -11.25 7.50
CA THR A 171 1.58 -10.11 8.35
C THR A 171 0.34 -9.22 8.52
N LEU A 172 0.33 -8.38 9.56
CA LEU A 172 -0.77 -7.43 9.76
C LEU A 172 -0.88 -6.42 8.60
N ASN A 173 0.25 -6.07 7.99
CA ASN A 173 0.28 -5.22 6.79
C ASN A 173 -0.44 -5.88 5.62
N ALA A 174 -0.09 -7.14 5.32
CA ALA A 174 -0.69 -7.88 4.21
C ALA A 174 -2.21 -8.08 4.41
N ALA A 175 -2.64 -8.33 5.64
CA ALA A 175 -4.06 -8.40 5.98
C ALA A 175 -4.79 -7.06 5.79
N ALA A 176 -4.17 -5.94 6.16
CA ALA A 176 -4.73 -4.61 5.90
C ALA A 176 -4.83 -4.32 4.39
N LEU A 177 -3.84 -4.72 3.60
CA LEU A 177 -3.90 -4.60 2.14
C LEU A 177 -5.03 -5.42 1.53
N ILE A 178 -5.36 -6.60 2.07
CA ILE A 178 -6.51 -7.38 1.60
C ILE A 178 -7.80 -6.61 1.80
N ALA A 179 -8.00 -6.04 2.99
CA ALA A 179 -9.19 -5.24 3.27
C ALA A 179 -9.30 -4.04 2.31
N ASP A 180 -8.20 -3.28 2.11
CA ASP A 180 -8.18 -2.16 1.15
C ASP A 180 -8.52 -2.63 -0.29
N LEU A 181 -8.10 -3.83 -0.67
CA LEU A 181 -8.31 -4.37 -2.02
C LEU A 181 -9.70 -4.97 -2.20
N GLU A 182 -10.31 -5.55 -1.16
CA GLU A 182 -11.70 -6.00 -1.18
C GLU A 182 -12.66 -4.83 -1.37
N GLU A 183 -12.43 -3.71 -0.68
CA GLU A 183 -13.18 -2.47 -0.90
C GLU A 183 -12.97 -1.94 -2.33
N ALA A 184 -11.71 -1.91 -2.81
CA ALA A 184 -11.43 -1.48 -4.18
C ALA A 184 -12.09 -2.39 -5.24
N ALA A 185 -12.28 -3.66 -4.96
CA ALA A 185 -12.88 -4.63 -5.89
C ALA A 185 -14.36 -4.33 -6.19
N GLU A 186 -15.06 -3.57 -5.34
CA GLU A 186 -16.42 -3.10 -5.61
C GLU A 186 -16.49 -2.18 -6.84
N ILE A 187 -15.43 -1.39 -7.06
CA ILE A 187 -15.31 -0.45 -8.18
C ILE A 187 -14.48 -1.06 -9.32
N GLU A 188 -13.53 -1.94 -9.00
CA GLU A 188 -12.52 -2.48 -9.90
C GLU A 188 -12.54 -4.03 -9.89
N PRO A 189 -13.45 -4.68 -10.64
CA PRO A 189 -13.65 -6.14 -10.55
C PRO A 189 -12.40 -6.99 -10.81
N TRP A 190 -11.44 -6.50 -11.60
CA TRP A 190 -10.17 -7.19 -11.87
C TRP A 190 -9.31 -7.41 -10.61
N VAL A 191 -9.56 -6.65 -9.54
CA VAL A 191 -8.81 -6.74 -8.28
C VAL A 191 -9.04 -8.10 -7.63
N THR A 192 -10.26 -8.63 -7.67
CA THR A 192 -10.59 -9.96 -7.11
C THR A 192 -9.74 -11.05 -7.75
N ASP A 193 -9.73 -11.12 -9.09
CA ASP A 193 -8.94 -12.12 -9.83
C ASP A 193 -7.44 -11.94 -9.60
N ALA A 194 -6.98 -10.69 -9.52
CA ALA A 194 -5.58 -10.39 -9.24
C ALA A 194 -5.17 -10.86 -7.84
N VAL A 195 -6.01 -10.63 -6.82
CA VAL A 195 -5.78 -11.08 -5.45
C VAL A 195 -5.76 -12.60 -5.38
N GLU A 196 -6.70 -13.32 -6.01
CA GLU A 196 -6.69 -14.78 -5.99
C GLU A 196 -5.43 -15.35 -6.64
N LYS A 197 -5.00 -14.79 -7.77
CA LYS A 197 -3.74 -15.17 -8.42
C LYS A 197 -2.51 -14.96 -7.52
N VAL A 198 -2.54 -13.99 -6.59
CA VAL A 198 -1.46 -13.83 -5.60
C VAL A 198 -1.42 -15.02 -4.64
N PHE A 199 -2.57 -15.49 -4.17
CA PHE A 199 -2.67 -16.62 -3.25
C PHE A 199 -2.35 -17.95 -3.94
N GLU A 200 -2.73 -18.13 -5.20
CA GLU A 200 -2.33 -19.31 -6.01
C GLU A 200 -0.81 -19.42 -6.14
N ILE A 201 -0.12 -18.30 -6.34
CA ILE A 201 1.35 -18.28 -6.46
C ILE A 201 2.02 -18.50 -5.10
N GLY A 202 1.44 -17.99 -4.00
CA GLY A 202 1.92 -18.19 -2.63
C GLY A 202 3.27 -17.51 -2.27
N LEU A 203 3.91 -16.83 -3.23
CA LEU A 203 5.25 -16.23 -3.06
C LEU A 203 5.20 -14.70 -3.15
N GLY A 204 5.83 -14.05 -2.17
CA GLY A 204 5.94 -12.59 -2.13
C GLY A 204 4.58 -11.91 -2.00
N ILE A 205 3.65 -12.52 -1.26
CA ILE A 205 2.24 -12.10 -1.17
C ILE A 205 2.11 -10.61 -0.87
N GLU A 206 2.74 -10.10 0.20
CA GLU A 206 2.65 -8.69 0.59
C GLU A 206 3.11 -7.74 -0.52
N ASN A 207 4.22 -8.05 -1.20
CA ASN A 207 4.73 -7.23 -2.30
C ASN A 207 3.80 -7.24 -3.53
N ARG A 208 3.16 -8.39 -3.81
CA ARG A 208 2.19 -8.49 -4.91
C ARG A 208 0.89 -7.76 -4.60
N LEU A 209 0.36 -7.91 -3.38
CA LEU A 209 -0.81 -7.14 -2.92
C LEU A 209 -0.53 -5.63 -2.96
N ALA A 210 0.63 -5.20 -2.48
CA ALA A 210 1.04 -3.79 -2.56
C ALA A 210 1.18 -3.29 -4.01
N THR A 211 1.58 -4.16 -4.94
CA THR A 211 1.64 -3.82 -6.38
C THR A 211 0.24 -3.65 -6.97
N ILE A 212 -0.72 -4.50 -6.57
CA ILE A 212 -2.13 -4.35 -6.96
C ILE A 212 -2.69 -3.04 -6.40
N LYS A 213 -2.47 -2.77 -5.10
CA LYS A 213 -2.93 -1.54 -4.46
C LYS A 213 -2.38 -0.29 -5.14
N ARG A 214 -1.09 -0.28 -5.49
CA ARG A 214 -0.48 0.81 -6.27
C ARG A 214 -1.17 1.00 -7.64
N ARG A 215 -1.52 -0.09 -8.32
CA ARG A 215 -2.25 -0.01 -9.60
C ARG A 215 -3.67 0.54 -9.42
N VAL A 216 -4.36 0.18 -8.33
CA VAL A 216 -5.66 0.77 -7.97
C VAL A 216 -5.52 2.28 -7.76
N ASP A 217 -4.51 2.71 -7.01
CA ASP A 217 -4.24 4.13 -6.74
C ASP A 217 -3.90 4.90 -8.03
N GLU A 218 -3.09 4.32 -8.93
CA GLU A 218 -2.83 4.88 -10.25
C GLU A 218 -4.09 4.99 -11.12
N ARG A 219 -5.01 4.02 -11.05
CA ARG A 219 -6.30 4.07 -11.76
C ARG A 219 -7.24 5.13 -11.16
N ALA A 220 -7.20 5.34 -9.86
CA ALA A 220 -7.91 6.44 -9.21
C ALA A 220 -7.37 7.80 -9.69
N ASN A 221 -6.05 7.96 -9.75
CA ASN A 221 -5.42 9.20 -10.24
C ASN A 221 -5.75 9.48 -11.72
N THR A 222 -5.74 8.45 -12.58
CA THR A 222 -6.14 8.61 -13.99
C THR A 222 -7.61 8.98 -14.14
N ARG A 223 -8.51 8.47 -13.27
CA ARG A 223 -9.92 8.91 -13.24
C ARG A 223 -10.07 10.37 -12.86
N VAL A 224 -9.32 10.85 -11.87
CA VAL A 224 -9.32 12.28 -11.49
C VAL A 224 -8.80 13.13 -12.65
N ALA A 225 -7.69 12.74 -13.27
CA ALA A 225 -7.13 13.47 -14.41
C ALA A 225 -8.03 13.46 -15.65
N ALA A 226 -8.84 12.42 -15.83
CA ALA A 226 -9.78 12.28 -16.94
C ALA A 226 -11.18 12.83 -16.65
N ALA A 227 -11.42 13.42 -15.47
CA ALA A 227 -12.78 13.77 -15.01
C ALA A 227 -13.53 14.69 -15.99
N ASP A 228 -12.85 15.68 -16.57
CA ASP A 228 -13.43 16.58 -17.56
C ASP A 228 -13.79 15.87 -18.88
N TYR A 229 -12.93 14.97 -19.37
CA TYR A 229 -13.26 14.15 -20.55
C TYR A 229 -14.45 13.22 -20.27
N ILE A 230 -14.48 12.58 -19.11
CA ILE A 230 -15.60 11.71 -18.71
C ILE A 230 -16.90 12.51 -18.65
N ALA A 231 -16.88 13.71 -18.06
CA ALA A 231 -18.05 14.60 -17.98
C ALA A 231 -18.56 15.03 -19.36
N ARG A 232 -17.66 15.17 -20.35
CA ARG A 232 -18.01 15.43 -21.75
C ARG A 232 -18.53 14.20 -22.51
N GLY A 233 -18.39 13.01 -21.96
CA GLY A 233 -18.95 11.76 -22.50
C GLY A 233 -17.92 10.78 -23.08
N PHE A 234 -16.61 11.04 -22.93
CA PHE A 234 -15.58 10.09 -23.33
C PHE A 234 -15.55 8.88 -22.39
N THR A 235 -15.24 7.70 -22.93
CA THR A 235 -15.00 6.50 -22.11
C THR A 235 -13.51 6.42 -21.72
N LEU A 236 -13.20 6.28 -20.43
CA LEU A 236 -11.81 6.19 -19.96
C LEU A 236 -11.19 4.81 -20.22
N LEU A 237 -10.01 4.80 -20.82
CA LEU A 237 -9.10 3.64 -20.87
C LEU A 237 -8.03 3.77 -19.81
N HIS A 238 -7.97 2.79 -18.91
CA HIS A 238 -6.97 2.74 -17.84
C HIS A 238 -5.60 2.20 -18.26
N ASP A 239 -5.58 1.41 -19.33
CA ASP A 239 -4.37 0.84 -19.91
C ASP A 239 -4.30 1.27 -21.37
N GLU A 240 -3.09 1.54 -21.83
CA GLU A 240 -2.88 1.99 -23.19
C GLU A 240 -3.17 0.85 -24.19
N PRO A 241 -4.16 0.99 -25.09
CA PRO A 241 -4.54 -0.09 -25.98
C PRO A 241 -3.45 -0.40 -27.00
N SER A 242 -3.42 -1.64 -27.49
CA SER A 242 -2.66 -1.96 -28.70
C SER A 242 -3.42 -1.48 -29.92
N THR A 243 -2.72 -0.84 -30.85
CA THR A 243 -3.30 -0.49 -32.15
C THR A 243 -3.06 -1.59 -33.18
N SER A 244 -2.16 -2.53 -32.93
CA SER A 244 -1.81 -3.59 -33.88
C SER A 244 -2.95 -4.57 -34.16
N GLU A 245 -3.74 -4.93 -33.16
CA GLU A 245 -4.77 -5.99 -33.24
C GLU A 245 -6.04 -5.55 -34.02
N GLY A 246 -6.15 -4.28 -34.38
CA GLY A 246 -7.29 -3.74 -35.14
C GLY A 246 -8.58 -3.61 -34.32
N GLU A 247 -8.49 -3.75 -33.00
CA GLU A 247 -9.58 -3.42 -32.07
C GLU A 247 -9.66 -1.91 -31.79
N TRP A 248 -8.49 -1.26 -31.70
CA TRP A 248 -8.36 0.16 -31.37
C TRP A 248 -7.62 0.93 -32.45
N PHE A 249 -8.07 2.15 -32.72
CA PHE A 249 -7.48 3.05 -33.71
C PHE A 249 -7.16 4.40 -33.09
N SER A 250 -5.94 4.88 -33.29
CA SER A 250 -5.56 6.27 -33.00
C SER A 250 -6.07 7.20 -34.13
N LEU A 251 -6.01 8.52 -33.92
CA LEU A 251 -6.35 9.49 -34.98
C LEU A 251 -5.52 9.30 -36.26
N ALA A 252 -4.25 8.88 -36.14
CA ALA A 252 -3.37 8.65 -37.28
C ALA A 252 -3.84 7.47 -38.16
N ASP A 253 -4.52 6.50 -37.57
CA ASP A 253 -5.04 5.29 -38.23
C ASP A 253 -6.32 5.54 -39.03
N LEU A 254 -6.89 6.75 -38.95
CA LEU A 254 -8.22 7.08 -39.43
C LEU A 254 -8.19 8.17 -40.50
N ARG A 255 -9.20 8.17 -41.37
CA ARG A 255 -9.46 9.21 -42.38
C ARG A 255 -10.94 9.59 -42.37
N THR A 256 -11.22 10.81 -42.78
CA THR A 256 -12.59 11.27 -43.07
C THR A 256 -13.11 10.58 -44.34
N ALA A 257 -14.43 10.60 -44.57
CA ALA A 257 -15.05 9.92 -45.72
C ALA A 257 -14.59 10.44 -47.10
N ASP A 258 -14.00 11.64 -47.16
CA ASP A 258 -13.37 12.21 -48.35
C ASP A 258 -11.88 11.85 -48.49
N GLY A 259 -11.35 11.00 -47.59
CA GLY A 259 -9.96 10.55 -47.56
C GLY A 259 -8.99 11.50 -46.85
N GLY A 260 -9.49 12.60 -46.26
CA GLY A 260 -8.71 13.57 -45.51
C GLY A 260 -8.23 13.09 -44.14
N ALA A 261 -7.26 13.81 -43.56
CA ALA A 261 -6.83 13.58 -42.18
C ALA A 261 -7.95 13.97 -41.21
N VAL A 262 -8.16 13.16 -40.16
CA VAL A 262 -9.16 13.45 -39.13
C VAL A 262 -8.70 14.68 -38.31
N PRO A 263 -9.53 15.74 -38.19
CA PRO A 263 -9.21 16.88 -37.35
C PRO A 263 -8.98 16.50 -35.89
N ALA A 264 -8.06 17.19 -35.22
CA ALA A 264 -7.69 16.88 -33.83
C ALA A 264 -8.87 17.07 -32.84
N ASP A 265 -9.83 17.95 -33.18
CA ASP A 265 -11.05 18.21 -32.42
C ASP A 265 -12.23 17.30 -32.81
N ALA A 266 -12.07 16.40 -33.79
CA ALA A 266 -13.15 15.48 -34.18
C ALA A 266 -13.68 14.62 -33.01
N PRO A 267 -12.84 14.11 -32.08
CA PRO A 267 -13.34 13.40 -30.90
C PRO A 267 -14.26 14.25 -30.02
N GLU A 268 -14.05 15.57 -29.98
CA GLU A 268 -14.85 16.50 -29.17
C GLU A 268 -16.27 16.73 -29.73
N GLN A 269 -16.48 16.45 -31.01
CA GLN A 269 -17.78 16.61 -31.66
C GLN A 269 -18.73 15.45 -31.35
N ALA A 270 -18.17 14.26 -31.04
CA ALA A 270 -18.93 13.06 -30.73
C ALA A 270 -18.28 12.23 -29.60
N PRO A 271 -18.09 12.79 -28.40
CA PRO A 271 -17.27 12.19 -27.33
C PRO A 271 -17.72 10.79 -26.90
N HIS A 272 -19.03 10.52 -26.95
CA HIS A 272 -19.64 9.22 -26.65
C HIS A 272 -19.18 8.06 -27.55
N LEU A 273 -18.60 8.34 -28.73
CA LEU A 273 -18.03 7.33 -29.61
C LEU A 273 -16.55 7.04 -29.31
N TRP A 274 -15.90 7.94 -28.58
CA TRP A 274 -14.45 7.94 -28.39
C TRP A 274 -14.06 7.52 -26.98
N HIS A 275 -12.85 6.99 -26.90
CA HIS A 275 -12.20 6.65 -25.66
C HIS A 275 -11.01 7.57 -25.44
N VAL A 276 -10.72 7.87 -24.19
CA VAL A 276 -9.57 8.68 -23.79
C VAL A 276 -8.64 7.83 -22.92
N HIS A 277 -7.35 7.81 -23.23
CA HIS A 277 -6.32 7.26 -22.37
C HIS A 277 -5.47 8.40 -21.84
N VAL A 278 -5.44 8.57 -20.52
CA VAL A 278 -4.69 9.63 -19.84
C VAL A 278 -3.48 9.02 -19.13
N HIS A 279 -2.32 9.65 -19.23
CA HIS A 279 -1.12 9.20 -18.53
C HIS A 279 -0.23 10.34 -18.04
N GLU A 280 0.44 10.08 -16.92
CA GLU A 280 1.42 10.99 -16.32
C GLU A 280 2.70 11.04 -17.17
N THR A 281 3.20 12.24 -17.43
CA THR A 281 4.44 12.49 -18.21
C THR A 281 5.61 13.00 -17.37
N GLY A 282 5.39 13.17 -16.07
CA GLY A 282 6.34 13.73 -15.12
C GLY A 282 5.68 14.84 -14.32
N ALA A 283 6.49 15.62 -13.60
CA ALA A 283 5.99 16.74 -12.83
C ALA A 283 6.17 18.05 -13.59
N ILE A 284 5.13 18.88 -13.57
CA ILE A 284 5.11 20.25 -14.08
C ILE A 284 5.07 21.23 -12.91
N TRP A 285 5.39 22.49 -13.18
CA TRP A 285 5.20 23.57 -12.22
C TRP A 285 3.94 24.33 -12.58
N VAL A 286 3.11 24.64 -11.60
CA VAL A 286 1.90 25.45 -11.78
C VAL A 286 1.91 26.61 -10.79
N ASP A 287 1.27 27.71 -11.18
CA ASP A 287 0.97 28.80 -10.27
C ASP A 287 0.00 28.33 -9.18
N LYS A 288 0.30 28.57 -7.90
CA LYS A 288 -0.54 28.09 -6.77
C LYS A 288 -1.95 28.67 -6.80
N THR A 289 -2.14 29.85 -7.39
CA THR A 289 -3.41 30.57 -7.42
C THR A 289 -4.21 30.23 -8.67
N THR A 290 -3.58 30.33 -9.85
CA THR A 290 -4.29 30.13 -11.13
C THR A 290 -4.30 28.69 -11.59
N GLN A 291 -3.40 27.84 -11.06
CA GLN A 291 -3.15 26.47 -11.52
C GLN A 291 -2.69 26.38 -12.99
N GLU A 292 -2.28 27.50 -13.59
CA GLU A 292 -1.71 27.55 -14.93
C GLU A 292 -0.27 27.05 -14.91
N GLU A 293 0.15 26.34 -15.97
CA GLU A 293 1.51 25.84 -16.11
C GLU A 293 2.53 26.98 -16.20
N VAL A 294 3.60 26.87 -15.40
CA VAL A 294 4.74 27.79 -15.38
C VAL A 294 5.98 27.05 -15.87
N ALA A 295 6.63 27.58 -16.91
CA ALA A 295 7.85 26.97 -17.40
C ALA A 295 8.94 27.07 -16.32
N LYS A 296 9.67 25.97 -16.09
CA LYS A 296 10.71 25.90 -15.04
C LYS A 296 11.74 27.04 -15.11
N LYS A 297 12.06 27.50 -16.32
CA LYS A 297 13.02 28.60 -16.56
C LYS A 297 12.54 29.97 -16.09
N ASP A 298 11.24 30.12 -15.83
CA ASP A 298 10.60 31.39 -15.43
C ASP A 298 10.41 31.46 -13.90
N ILE A 299 11.02 30.52 -13.15
CA ILE A 299 10.97 30.43 -11.69
C ILE A 299 12.37 30.74 -11.13
N ASP A 300 12.42 31.64 -10.17
CA ASP A 300 13.62 31.92 -9.39
C ASP A 300 13.72 30.97 -8.20
N PHE A 301 14.48 29.88 -8.37
CA PHE A 301 14.71 28.89 -7.31
C PHE A 301 15.62 29.40 -6.19
N ASP A 302 16.31 30.53 -6.35
CA ASP A 302 17.15 31.09 -5.28
C ASP A 302 16.30 31.70 -4.15
N THR A 303 15.01 31.95 -4.41
CA THR A 303 14.01 32.41 -3.43
C THR A 303 13.34 31.28 -2.64
N GLU A 304 13.70 30.01 -2.88
CA GLU A 304 13.03 28.87 -2.24
C GLU A 304 13.26 28.85 -0.73
N GLY A 305 12.17 28.89 0.05
CA GLY A 305 12.23 28.83 1.52
C GLY A 305 12.53 30.16 2.22
N ASP A 306 12.60 31.26 1.48
CA ASP A 306 12.79 32.62 2.03
C ASP A 306 11.80 33.59 1.37
N ASP A 307 10.68 33.87 2.06
CA ASP A 307 9.61 34.77 1.56
C ASP A 307 10.05 36.24 1.46
N ASP A 308 11.14 36.63 2.13
CA ASP A 308 11.64 38.00 2.15
C ASP A 308 12.62 38.28 0.99
N THR A 309 13.05 37.24 0.26
CA THR A 309 13.95 37.39 -0.89
C THR A 309 13.15 37.81 -2.13
N GLU A 310 13.44 38.99 -2.67
CA GLU A 310 12.84 39.41 -3.94
C GLU A 310 13.34 38.55 -5.11
N ALA A 311 12.41 38.09 -5.95
CA ALA A 311 12.75 37.33 -7.15
C ALA A 311 13.55 38.18 -8.16
N TYR A 312 14.51 37.55 -8.81
CA TYR A 312 15.39 38.20 -9.76
C TYR A 312 14.67 38.56 -11.07
N GLY A 313 14.56 39.86 -11.34
CA GLY A 313 14.05 40.39 -12.62
C GLY A 313 12.58 40.08 -12.84
N GLU A 314 12.26 39.40 -13.95
CA GLU A 314 10.89 39.00 -14.32
C GLU A 314 10.54 37.57 -13.88
N LEU A 315 11.45 36.90 -13.16
CA LEU A 315 11.22 35.54 -12.67
C LEU A 315 10.18 35.55 -11.54
N ARG A 316 9.45 34.45 -11.45
CA ARG A 316 8.49 34.22 -10.37
C ARG A 316 9.21 33.68 -9.14
N HIS A 317 8.81 34.18 -7.98
CA HIS A 317 9.28 33.66 -6.70
C HIS A 317 8.88 32.18 -6.54
N ALA A 318 9.80 31.31 -6.11
CA ALA A 318 9.59 29.86 -6.02
C ALA A 318 8.39 29.48 -5.15
N ASN A 319 8.16 30.21 -4.06
CA ASN A 319 7.00 29.98 -3.19
C ASN A 319 5.63 30.31 -3.82
N THR A 320 5.57 30.95 -4.99
CA THR A 320 4.31 31.21 -5.73
C THR A 320 3.88 30.06 -6.63
N VAL A 321 4.77 29.10 -6.86
CA VAL A 321 4.52 27.94 -7.71
C VAL A 321 4.58 26.65 -6.91
N GLU A 322 3.88 25.63 -7.39
CA GLU A 322 3.96 24.29 -6.84
C GLU A 322 4.19 23.26 -7.93
N LYS A 323 4.74 22.12 -7.52
CA LYS A 323 5.09 21.03 -8.42
C LYS A 323 3.98 19.98 -8.38
N VAL A 324 3.31 19.75 -9.50
CA VAL A 324 2.18 18.82 -9.63
C VAL A 324 2.43 17.79 -10.74
N PRO A 325 1.75 16.63 -10.73
CA PRO A 325 1.82 15.68 -11.84
C PRO A 325 1.25 16.28 -13.14
N GLY A 326 2.02 16.22 -14.21
CA GLY A 326 1.60 16.59 -15.55
C GLY A 326 0.94 15.42 -16.26
N TRP A 327 -0.21 15.66 -16.87
CA TRP A 327 -1.03 14.66 -17.53
C TRP A 327 -1.19 14.97 -19.01
N VAL A 328 -1.06 13.94 -19.85
CA VAL A 328 -1.39 14.03 -21.27
C VAL A 328 -2.43 12.98 -21.62
N HIS A 329 -3.18 13.22 -22.69
CA HIS A 329 -4.24 12.33 -23.15
C HIS A 329 -4.02 11.95 -24.62
N GLU A 330 -4.59 10.82 -25.00
CA GLU A 330 -4.70 10.38 -26.38
C GLU A 330 -6.09 9.79 -26.61
N PHE A 331 -6.69 10.09 -27.75
CA PHE A 331 -8.00 9.58 -28.13
C PHE A 331 -7.88 8.31 -28.97
N PHE A 332 -8.75 7.35 -28.68
CA PHE A 332 -8.86 6.10 -29.40
C PHE A 332 -10.30 5.83 -29.81
N LEU A 333 -10.47 5.30 -31.00
CA LEU A 333 -11.75 4.82 -31.51
C LEU A 333 -11.77 3.29 -31.45
N HIS A 334 -12.77 2.74 -30.77
CA HIS A 334 -13.02 1.31 -30.81
C HIS A 334 -13.58 0.91 -32.18
N ARG A 335 -13.21 -0.27 -32.69
CA ARG A 335 -13.64 -0.75 -34.01
C ARG A 335 -15.16 -0.72 -34.22
N ASP A 336 -15.93 -0.97 -33.16
CA ASP A 336 -17.40 -1.05 -33.22
C ASP A 336 -18.04 0.33 -33.41
N ASN A 337 -17.34 1.41 -33.04
CA ASN A 337 -17.82 2.79 -33.16
C ASN A 337 -17.41 3.45 -34.48
N ARG A 338 -16.56 2.80 -35.29
CA ARG A 338 -15.99 3.39 -36.51
C ARG A 338 -17.05 3.80 -37.54
N ALA A 339 -18.03 2.92 -37.79
CA ALA A 339 -19.10 3.21 -38.73
C ALA A 339 -19.99 4.37 -38.26
N ALA A 340 -20.30 4.43 -36.96
CA ALA A 340 -21.08 5.51 -36.36
C ALA A 340 -20.32 6.85 -36.38
N ALA A 341 -18.99 6.81 -36.27
CA ALA A 341 -18.14 7.99 -36.38
C ALA A 341 -17.99 8.50 -37.83
N GLY A 342 -18.44 7.72 -38.83
CA GLY A 342 -18.29 8.08 -40.25
C GLY A 342 -16.82 8.14 -40.71
N LEU A 343 -15.94 7.37 -40.07
CA LEU A 343 -14.50 7.36 -40.34
C LEU A 343 -14.08 6.09 -41.07
N GLU A 344 -13.11 6.24 -41.95
CA GLU A 344 -12.48 5.14 -42.69
C GLU A 344 -11.08 4.87 -42.15
N LEU A 345 -10.51 3.71 -42.50
CA LEU A 345 -9.11 3.45 -42.16
C LEU A 345 -8.19 4.18 -43.12
N ALA A 346 -7.09 4.69 -42.58
CA ALA A 346 -5.98 5.17 -43.37
C ALA A 346 -5.44 4.05 -44.30
N PRO A 347 -5.08 4.36 -45.56
CA PRO A 347 -4.42 3.41 -46.45
C PRO A 347 -3.20 2.72 -45.81
N GLU A 348 -2.41 3.48 -45.05
CA GLU A 348 -1.26 2.97 -44.31
C GLU A 348 -1.67 1.94 -43.26
N ARG A 349 -2.80 2.15 -42.59
CA ARG A 349 -3.35 1.22 -41.61
C ARG A 349 -3.89 -0.05 -42.27
N ILE A 350 -4.56 0.08 -43.42
CA ILE A 350 -5.01 -1.09 -44.21
C ILE A 350 -3.81 -1.92 -44.65
N ALA A 351 -2.76 -1.27 -45.15
CA ALA A 351 -1.51 -1.92 -45.55
C ALA A 351 -0.77 -2.60 -44.38
N ALA A 352 -0.82 -1.99 -43.19
CA ALA A 352 -0.19 -2.52 -41.98
C ALA A 352 -0.85 -3.83 -41.49
N VAL A 353 -2.17 -3.98 -41.67
CA VAL A 353 -2.94 -5.16 -41.23
C VAL A 353 -3.10 -6.21 -42.33
N GLY A 354 -2.99 -5.80 -43.61
CA GLY A 354 -3.17 -6.68 -44.77
C GLY A 354 -2.11 -7.77 -44.89
N ALA A 355 -2.56 -9.02 -45.05
CA ALA A 355 -1.72 -10.22 -45.06
C ALA A 355 -0.97 -10.51 -46.39
N SER A 356 -1.25 -9.79 -47.48
CA SER A 356 -0.60 -10.02 -48.78
C SER A 356 -0.30 -8.73 -49.55
N ASP A 357 0.75 -8.78 -50.38
CA ASP A 357 1.16 -7.67 -51.24
C ASP A 357 0.39 -7.61 -52.57
N ASP A 358 -0.52 -8.55 -52.87
CA ASP A 358 -1.09 -8.63 -54.22
C ASP A 358 -2.57 -8.20 -54.32
N ASP A 359 -3.31 -8.05 -53.21
CA ASP A 359 -4.79 -7.83 -53.24
C ASP A 359 -5.32 -6.67 -52.37
N ALA A 360 -4.48 -5.75 -51.90
CA ALA A 360 -4.93 -4.68 -51.01
C ALA A 360 -5.63 -3.51 -51.76
N GLN A 361 -6.89 -3.21 -51.40
CA GLN A 361 -7.65 -2.04 -51.88
C GLN A 361 -7.21 -0.72 -51.20
N ASP A 362 -5.91 -0.57 -50.92
CA ASP A 362 -5.35 0.60 -50.21
C ASP A 362 -4.80 1.68 -51.15
N GLY A 363 -4.62 1.38 -52.44
CA GLY A 363 -4.09 2.33 -53.43
C GLY A 363 -2.61 2.67 -53.26
N LEU A 364 -1.86 1.91 -52.45
CA LEU A 364 -0.45 2.13 -52.16
C LEU A 364 0.47 1.26 -53.04
N THR A 365 1.64 1.80 -53.39
CA THR A 365 2.71 1.01 -54.03
C THR A 365 3.30 -0.02 -53.06
N PRO A 366 3.94 -1.11 -53.54
CA PRO A 366 4.63 -2.07 -52.66
C PRO A 366 5.63 -1.43 -51.70
N ALA A 367 6.36 -0.39 -52.14
CA ALA A 367 7.30 0.34 -51.30
C ALA A 367 6.59 1.13 -50.19
N GLN A 368 5.46 1.79 -50.49
CA GLN A 368 4.67 2.51 -49.50
C GLN A 368 4.05 1.58 -48.46
N ARG A 369 3.56 0.40 -48.88
CA ARG A 369 3.04 -0.61 -47.94
C ARG A 369 4.11 -1.17 -47.01
N THR A 370 5.30 -1.43 -47.55
CA THR A 370 6.47 -1.81 -46.75
C THR A 370 6.81 -0.73 -45.72
N ALA A 371 6.83 0.54 -46.13
CA ALA A 371 7.08 1.66 -45.24
C ALA A 371 5.98 1.80 -44.16
N ALA A 372 4.71 1.65 -44.54
CA ALA A 372 3.57 1.71 -43.61
C ALA A 372 3.62 0.58 -42.56
N ARG A 373 3.97 -0.64 -42.96
CA ARG A 373 4.18 -1.77 -42.02
C ARG A 373 5.33 -1.49 -41.05
N ALA A 374 6.47 -1.02 -41.56
CA ALA A 374 7.62 -0.69 -40.73
C ALA A 374 7.34 0.47 -39.75
N GLU A 375 6.57 1.46 -40.19
CA GLU A 375 6.10 2.57 -39.35
C GLU A 375 5.16 2.07 -38.24
N ALA A 376 4.15 1.28 -38.59
CA ALA A 376 3.21 0.71 -37.64
C ALA A 376 3.91 -0.20 -36.61
N GLU A 377 4.86 -1.02 -37.05
CA GLU A 377 5.68 -1.85 -36.15
C GLU A 377 6.53 -0.98 -35.20
N ARG A 378 7.12 0.11 -35.69
CA ARG A 378 7.89 1.03 -34.84
C ARG A 378 7.01 1.68 -33.78
N ILE A 379 5.84 2.21 -34.19
CA ILE A 379 4.88 2.86 -33.27
C ILE A 379 4.42 1.86 -32.21
N GLU A 380 4.00 0.64 -32.60
CA GLU A 380 3.54 -0.36 -31.64
C GLU A 380 4.66 -0.79 -30.69
N LYS A 381 5.88 -0.95 -31.20
CA LYS A 381 7.05 -1.24 -30.37
C LYS A 381 7.33 -0.14 -29.34
N GLU A 382 7.23 1.13 -29.72
CA GLU A 382 7.36 2.26 -28.79
C GLU A 382 6.26 2.24 -27.72
N ARG A 383 5.01 1.89 -28.08
CA ARG A 383 3.90 1.71 -27.13
C ARG A 383 4.15 0.55 -26.18
N ASP A 384 4.60 -0.60 -26.69
CA ASP A 384 4.96 -1.77 -25.89
C ASP A 384 6.09 -1.48 -24.91
N GLU A 385 7.14 -0.80 -25.37
CA GLU A 385 8.24 -0.37 -24.53
C GLU A 385 7.74 0.57 -23.42
N ARG A 386 6.86 1.52 -23.73
CA ARG A 386 6.25 2.41 -22.74
C ARG A 386 5.39 1.66 -21.72
N ARG A 387 4.51 0.74 -22.16
CA ARG A 387 3.71 -0.13 -21.28
C ARG A 387 4.59 -0.94 -20.35
N LYS A 388 5.65 -1.54 -20.89
CA LYS A 388 6.63 -2.32 -20.13
C LYS A 388 7.37 -1.47 -19.10
N VAL A 389 7.84 -0.28 -19.49
CA VAL A 389 8.53 0.65 -18.57
C VAL A 389 7.59 1.07 -17.44
N LYS A 390 6.34 1.42 -17.73
CA LYS A 390 5.34 1.75 -16.68
C LYS A 390 5.14 0.58 -15.71
N ALA A 391 4.93 -0.63 -16.22
CA ALA A 391 4.75 -1.82 -15.40
C ALA A 391 5.98 -2.14 -14.53
N LEU A 392 7.20 -2.04 -15.09
CA LEU A 392 8.45 -2.25 -14.36
C LEU A 392 8.71 -1.17 -13.32
N ASN A 393 8.39 0.10 -13.63
CA ASN A 393 8.50 1.20 -12.68
C ASN A 393 7.57 1.02 -11.49
N ARG A 394 6.32 0.59 -11.74
CA ARG A 394 5.37 0.23 -10.68
C ARG A 394 5.92 -0.87 -9.78
N ALA A 395 6.38 -1.97 -10.38
CA ALA A 395 6.95 -3.09 -9.64
C ALA A 395 8.23 -2.67 -8.86
N GLY A 396 9.08 -1.85 -9.46
CA GLY A 396 10.30 -1.33 -8.86
C GLY A 396 10.03 -0.40 -7.67
N ALA A 397 9.02 0.45 -7.75
CA ALA A 397 8.60 1.32 -6.66
C ALA A 397 8.10 0.51 -5.46
N THR A 398 7.18 -0.44 -5.68
CA THR A 398 6.69 -1.34 -4.63
C THR A 398 7.83 -2.16 -4.00
N ALA A 399 8.72 -2.72 -4.82
CA ALA A 399 9.86 -3.48 -4.33
C ALA A 399 10.82 -2.61 -3.50
N THR A 400 10.97 -1.33 -3.84
CA THR A 400 11.82 -0.38 -3.12
C THR A 400 11.28 -0.11 -1.71
N GLU A 401 9.98 0.16 -1.58
CA GLU A 401 9.34 0.32 -0.27
C GLU A 401 9.45 -0.94 0.59
N ALA A 402 9.26 -2.11 -0.02
CA ALA A 402 9.42 -3.40 0.66
C ALA A 402 10.86 -3.60 1.17
N ARG A 403 11.88 -3.32 0.34
CA ARG A 403 13.29 -3.39 0.75
C ARG A 403 13.61 -2.41 1.87
N ARG A 404 13.15 -1.16 1.79
CA ARG A 404 13.40 -0.15 2.83
C ARG A 404 12.76 -0.52 4.16
N THR A 405 11.54 -1.05 4.13
CA THR A 405 10.86 -1.57 5.33
C THR A 405 11.66 -2.72 5.94
N PHE A 406 12.12 -3.66 5.12
CA PHE A 406 13.00 -4.75 5.56
C PHE A 406 14.30 -4.24 6.18
N LEU A 407 14.99 -3.29 5.52
CA LEU A 407 16.24 -2.70 6.02
C LEU A 407 16.04 -2.00 7.35
N THR A 408 14.97 -1.21 7.51
CA THR A 408 14.63 -0.54 8.76
C THR A 408 14.42 -1.55 9.90
N GLY A 409 13.70 -2.64 9.63
CA GLY A 409 13.50 -3.73 10.59
C GLY A 409 14.79 -4.50 10.91
N LEU A 410 15.65 -4.74 9.92
CA LEU A 410 16.92 -5.42 10.10
C LEU A 410 17.90 -4.59 10.95
N LEU A 411 17.96 -3.28 10.69
CA LEU A 411 18.93 -2.35 11.28
C LEU A 411 18.51 -1.79 12.64
N SER A 412 17.26 -2.01 13.06
CA SER A 412 16.80 -1.74 14.43
C SER A 412 17.24 -2.81 15.44
N ARG A 413 17.80 -3.94 14.99
CA ARG A 413 18.28 -5.02 15.85
C ARG A 413 19.53 -4.62 16.64
N LYS A 414 19.76 -5.31 17.76
CA LYS A 414 20.93 -5.07 18.64
C LYS A 414 22.24 -5.64 18.08
N THR A 415 22.15 -6.67 17.24
CA THR A 415 23.29 -7.42 16.68
C THR A 415 23.08 -7.64 15.18
N THR A 416 24.18 -7.80 14.44
CA THR A 416 24.12 -8.14 13.02
C THR A 416 23.80 -9.63 12.80
N PRO A 417 23.28 -10.02 11.62
CA PRO A 417 23.16 -11.43 11.24
C PRO A 417 24.50 -12.17 11.24
N ASN A 418 24.44 -13.49 11.35
CA ASN A 418 25.62 -14.34 11.19
C ASN A 418 26.30 -14.08 9.83
N ASN A 419 27.62 -14.06 9.83
CA ASN A 419 28.48 -13.76 8.68
C ASN A 419 28.35 -12.34 8.09
N ALA A 420 27.57 -11.42 8.68
CA ALA A 420 27.46 -10.05 8.19
C ALA A 420 28.83 -9.35 8.14
N THR A 421 29.68 -9.54 9.16
CA THR A 421 31.03 -8.96 9.19
C THR A 421 31.90 -9.45 8.03
N LYS A 422 31.88 -10.75 7.71
CA LYS A 422 32.60 -11.30 6.55
C LYS A 422 32.11 -10.66 5.25
N TRP A 423 30.80 -10.54 5.10
CA TRP A 423 30.19 -9.90 3.94
C TRP A 423 30.59 -8.42 3.82
N MET A 424 30.52 -7.66 4.92
CA MET A 424 30.92 -6.24 4.94
C MET A 424 32.39 -6.05 4.57
N VAL A 425 33.29 -6.89 5.09
CA VAL A 425 34.73 -6.83 4.75
C VAL A 425 34.94 -7.07 3.25
N THR A 426 34.33 -8.11 2.68
CA THR A 426 34.40 -8.38 1.23
C THR A 426 33.83 -7.20 0.43
N THR A 427 32.70 -6.64 0.87
CA THR A 427 32.05 -5.53 0.19
C THR A 427 32.90 -4.26 0.22
N LEU A 428 33.48 -3.91 1.37
CA LEU A 428 34.37 -2.75 1.50
C LEU A 428 35.63 -2.90 0.65
N ALA A 429 36.16 -4.13 0.52
CA ALA A 429 37.33 -4.41 -0.31
C ALA A 429 37.04 -4.38 -1.81
N THR A 430 35.80 -4.68 -2.22
CA THR A 430 35.43 -4.87 -3.64
C THR A 430 34.69 -3.67 -4.24
N TYR A 431 33.89 -2.96 -3.41
CA TYR A 431 32.93 -1.95 -3.85
C TYR A 431 33.11 -0.64 -3.08
N GLY A 432 34.33 -0.10 -3.02
CA GLY A 432 34.60 1.16 -2.31
C GLY A 432 33.88 2.38 -2.91
N ASP A 433 33.57 2.35 -4.19
CA ASP A 433 32.85 3.38 -4.96
C ASP A 433 31.44 3.65 -4.44
N VAL A 434 30.74 2.59 -3.97
CA VAL A 434 29.33 2.68 -3.55
C VAL A 434 29.11 3.67 -2.41
N PHE A 435 30.13 3.94 -1.60
CA PHE A 435 30.03 4.82 -0.44
C PHE A 435 30.10 6.31 -0.80
N THR A 436 30.64 6.66 -1.97
CA THR A 436 30.82 8.05 -2.39
C THR A 436 29.82 8.50 -3.45
N GLU A 437 29.00 7.58 -3.96
CA GLU A 437 28.02 7.83 -5.02
C GLU A 437 26.57 7.90 -4.51
N SER A 438 25.66 8.28 -5.41
CA SER A 438 24.21 8.11 -5.30
C SER A 438 23.55 8.70 -4.04
N LYS A 439 24.12 9.76 -3.44
CA LYS A 439 23.60 10.38 -2.21
C LYS A 439 23.40 9.37 -1.06
N SER A 440 24.30 8.40 -0.95
CA SER A 440 24.21 7.32 0.07
C SER A 440 24.09 7.82 1.52
N THR A 441 24.57 9.04 1.82
CA THR A 441 24.38 9.73 3.11
C THR A 441 22.92 10.09 3.40
N GLU A 442 22.19 10.59 2.40
CA GLU A 442 20.76 10.90 2.53
C GLU A 442 19.96 9.61 2.78
N ARG A 443 20.26 8.56 1.99
CA ARG A 443 19.60 7.26 2.17
C ARG A 443 19.85 6.63 3.54
N TYR A 444 21.06 6.81 4.08
CA TYR A 444 21.35 6.40 5.45
C TYR A 444 20.44 7.11 6.45
N ALA A 445 20.30 8.42 6.30
CA ALA A 445 19.50 9.23 7.21
C ALA A 445 18.02 8.82 7.22
N GLU A 446 17.46 8.57 6.04
CA GLU A 446 16.07 8.11 5.89
C GLU A 446 15.82 6.76 6.57
N ILE A 447 16.70 5.77 6.36
CA ILE A 447 16.50 4.41 6.90
C ILE A 447 16.83 4.35 8.39
N MET A 448 17.85 5.08 8.85
CA MET A 448 18.30 5.04 10.24
C MET A 448 17.61 6.09 11.13
N GLY A 449 16.84 7.00 10.55
CA GLY A 449 16.20 8.11 11.26
C GLY A 449 17.19 9.11 11.85
N SER A 450 18.42 9.16 11.34
CA SER A 450 19.46 10.09 11.81
C SER A 450 20.55 10.32 10.79
N PRO A 451 21.08 11.56 10.65
CA PRO A 451 22.16 11.84 9.72
C PRO A 451 23.41 10.99 9.94
N LEU A 452 24.09 10.64 8.85
CA LEU A 452 25.31 9.82 8.90
C LEU A 452 26.43 10.45 9.75
N HIS A 453 26.54 11.79 9.76
CA HIS A 453 27.59 12.49 10.52
C HIS A 453 27.45 12.31 12.03
N GLU A 454 26.29 11.89 12.53
CA GLU A 454 26.08 11.60 13.96
C GLU A 454 26.57 10.22 14.39
N VAL A 455 26.93 9.35 13.43
CA VAL A 455 27.29 7.95 13.72
C VAL A 455 28.50 7.85 14.64
N THR A 456 29.50 8.74 14.50
CA THR A 456 30.69 8.78 15.37
C THR A 456 30.28 8.92 16.84
N ARG A 457 29.44 9.92 17.14
CA ARG A 457 28.87 10.16 18.47
C ARG A 457 28.06 8.95 18.98
N LYS A 458 27.30 8.30 18.10
CA LYS A 458 26.49 7.13 18.47
C LYS A 458 27.36 5.92 18.81
N VAL A 459 28.49 5.73 18.14
CA VAL A 459 29.43 4.63 18.41
C VAL A 459 30.11 4.79 19.76
N ASP A 460 30.52 6.00 20.15
CA ASP A 460 31.24 6.25 21.41
C ASP A 460 30.46 5.80 22.65
N GLY A 461 29.13 5.91 22.62
CA GLY A 461 28.24 5.47 23.70
C GLY A 461 27.66 4.06 23.54
N SER A 462 28.04 3.32 22.49
CA SER A 462 27.40 2.06 22.11
C SER A 462 28.27 0.83 22.37
N PRO A 463 27.68 -0.32 22.71
CA PRO A 463 28.40 -1.60 22.71
C PRO A 463 28.95 -1.95 21.31
N ALA A 464 30.03 -2.76 21.26
CA ALA A 464 30.66 -3.19 20.00
C ALA A 464 29.66 -3.79 18.99
N ALA A 465 28.73 -4.63 19.46
CA ALA A 465 27.68 -5.20 18.63
C ALA A 465 26.79 -4.15 17.94
N ARG A 466 26.51 -3.03 18.62
CA ARG A 466 25.71 -1.95 18.04
C ARG A 466 26.52 -1.15 17.02
N ALA A 467 27.83 -0.98 17.25
CA ALA A 467 28.74 -0.37 16.28
C ALA A 467 28.81 -1.20 14.98
N GLU A 468 28.82 -2.54 15.07
CA GLU A 468 28.74 -3.42 13.89
C GLU A 468 27.43 -3.22 13.11
N VAL A 469 26.30 -3.04 13.80
CA VAL A 469 25.02 -2.74 13.12
C VAL A 469 25.07 -1.37 12.42
N LEU A 470 25.72 -0.36 13.02
CA LEU A 470 25.88 0.96 12.38
C LEU A 470 26.77 0.87 11.13
N LEU A 471 27.81 0.03 11.15
CA LEU A 471 28.63 -0.26 9.97
C LEU A 471 27.80 -0.99 8.90
N LEU A 472 27.02 -2.01 9.28
CA LEU A 472 26.15 -2.73 8.36
C LEU A 472 25.12 -1.81 7.71
N ALA A 473 24.53 -0.89 8.50
CA ALA A 473 23.64 0.13 8.00
C ALA A 473 24.32 0.98 6.91
N ARG A 474 25.58 1.39 7.13
CA ARG A 474 26.32 2.18 6.14
C ARG A 474 26.51 1.41 4.82
N VAL A 475 26.83 0.13 4.89
CA VAL A 475 26.98 -0.71 3.70
C VAL A 475 25.64 -0.90 2.98
N LEU A 476 24.60 -1.37 3.67
CA LEU A 476 23.32 -1.68 3.04
C LEU A 476 22.62 -0.44 2.45
N THR A 477 22.65 0.69 3.16
CA THR A 477 22.04 1.94 2.68
C THR A 477 22.75 2.51 1.45
N ALA A 478 24.06 2.26 1.30
CA ALA A 478 24.81 2.63 0.11
C ALA A 478 24.37 1.80 -1.12
N PHE A 479 24.18 0.49 -0.96
CA PHE A 479 23.62 -0.35 -2.03
C PHE A 479 22.17 0.03 -2.37
N GLU A 480 21.34 0.31 -1.37
CA GLU A 480 19.98 0.78 -1.61
C GLU A 480 19.95 2.11 -2.36
N ALA A 481 20.86 3.03 -2.01
CA ALA A 481 21.03 4.29 -2.73
C ALA A 481 21.44 4.08 -4.19
N ARG A 482 22.39 3.16 -4.46
CA ARG A 482 22.81 2.82 -5.83
C ARG A 482 21.69 2.20 -6.66
N LEU A 483 20.85 1.36 -6.05
CA LEU A 483 19.71 0.74 -6.73
C LEU A 483 18.59 1.72 -7.08
N THR A 484 18.48 2.83 -6.35
CA THR A 484 17.36 3.78 -6.50
C THR A 484 17.78 5.09 -7.16
N GLY A 485 19.08 5.40 -7.17
CA GLY A 485 19.61 6.66 -7.67
C GLY A 485 19.37 7.82 -6.70
N ALA A 486 19.78 9.01 -7.13
CA ALA A 486 19.45 10.26 -6.41
C ALA A 486 17.93 10.50 -6.46
N GLN A 487 17.29 10.75 -5.31
CA GLN A 487 15.85 11.07 -5.24
C GLN A 487 14.92 10.04 -5.93
N ASP A 488 15.28 8.76 -5.90
CA ASP A 488 14.49 7.69 -6.54
C ASP A 488 14.30 7.91 -8.05
N SER A 489 15.29 8.54 -8.72
CA SER A 489 15.24 8.92 -10.14
C SER A 489 15.16 7.76 -11.13
N LYS A 490 15.14 6.51 -10.66
CA LYS A 490 15.01 5.29 -11.48
C LYS A 490 16.16 5.10 -12.48
N ASP A 491 17.31 5.70 -12.24
CA ASP A 491 18.45 5.72 -13.19
C ASP A 491 19.46 4.57 -13.00
N TYR A 492 19.17 3.58 -12.16
CA TYR A 492 20.14 2.55 -11.79
C TYR A 492 20.66 1.72 -12.99
N TRP A 493 19.90 1.62 -14.08
CA TRP A 493 20.34 0.96 -15.32
C TRP A 493 21.36 1.76 -16.12
N ARG A 494 21.48 3.08 -15.88
CA ARG A 494 22.49 3.95 -16.52
C ARG A 494 23.87 3.74 -15.94
N LEU A 495 23.96 3.15 -14.74
CA LEU A 495 25.18 2.64 -14.14
C LEU A 495 25.57 1.30 -14.80
N ARG A 496 25.80 1.30 -16.12
CA ARG A 496 26.30 0.12 -16.84
C ARG A 496 27.70 -0.24 -16.34
N GLN A 497 27.99 -1.54 -16.31
CA GLN A 497 29.24 -2.22 -15.93
C GLN A 497 30.48 -1.86 -16.81
N GLY A 498 30.74 -0.58 -17.03
CA GLY A 498 31.82 -0.09 -17.89
C GLY A 498 33.18 0.04 -17.18
N SER A 499 33.23 0.11 -15.84
CA SER A 499 34.52 0.17 -15.13
C SER A 499 35.13 -1.20 -14.82
N VAL A 500 34.43 -2.30 -15.11
CA VAL A 500 34.82 -3.65 -14.67
C VAL A 500 35.59 -4.46 -15.73
N ARG A 501 35.68 -4.00 -17.00
CA ARG A 501 36.37 -4.78 -18.06
C ARG A 501 37.71 -4.23 -18.57
N ASP A 502 38.02 -2.95 -18.38
CA ASP A 502 39.27 -2.37 -18.93
C ASP A 502 40.44 -2.28 -17.93
N GLY A 503 40.23 -2.55 -16.64
CA GLY A 503 41.31 -2.60 -15.65
C GLY A 503 42.20 -3.85 -15.71
N CYS A 504 41.78 -4.89 -16.46
CA CYS A 504 42.46 -6.19 -16.47
C CYS A 504 43.44 -6.39 -17.65
N ARG A 505 43.81 -5.33 -18.37
CA ARG A 505 44.86 -5.38 -19.42
C ARG A 505 45.72 -4.11 -19.45
N ARG A 506 46.64 -3.96 -18.48
CA ARG A 506 47.92 -3.23 -18.52
C ARG A 506 48.63 -3.54 -17.18
N GLY A 507 49.44 -4.59 -17.11
CA GLY A 507 50.90 -4.54 -17.33
C GLY A 507 51.59 -4.27 -15.99
N VAL A 508 51.99 -5.30 -15.23
CA VAL A 508 53.39 -5.79 -15.17
C VAL A 508 54.42 -4.72 -15.53
N GLY A 509 55.18 -4.26 -14.53
CA GLY A 509 56.47 -3.60 -14.73
C GLY A 509 56.62 -2.24 -14.04
N ALA A 510 56.99 -2.26 -12.76
CA ALA A 510 58.02 -1.44 -12.08
C ALA A 510 57.72 -1.40 -10.57
#